data_AF-A0A7I9VEU5-F1
#
_entry.id   AF-A0A7I9VEU5-F1
#
_cell.length_a   1.000
_cell.length_b   1.000
_cell.length_c   1.000
_cell.angle_alpha   90.00
_cell.angle_beta   90.00
_cell.angle_gamma   90.00
#
_symmetry.space_group_name_H-M   'P 1'
#
loop_
_entity.id
_entity.type
_entity.pdbx_description
1 polymer ?
#
loop_
_entity_poly.entity_id
_entity_poly.type
_entity_poly.pdbx_seq_one_letter_code
_entity_poly.pdbx_strand_id
1 'polypeptide(L)'
;MSTVFIHVGLPKTGTTYLQGRLWRNRDHAMAQGLLYPGRRIDDHFHAAAHLQPERYLDWAAPEHAGAWPAMIAQMRSWTGRSVVSHELFANAGPEHVRRLVDDLSFANVHVILTVRDLGRQVPSVWQENVKNQRRATLDEFVDSIDSDDGEEPFWEFQDYVRIAADWASVVGPDHVHVVTVPAKGASTPGDGLWERFLAVLSVDPAALPARAAGDNSSLSAAQTEFLRNLNTRLQPDDVAWHRYERLVKNVLISEVMLAIDGGEPIGLGPDQQEWAVSRSKRMVDALLEGGYRVYGGLDDLLVTVGDDAAVPVTRDEAFESALDAIAQWVKTSEIVDPPIRFKTRVGNVVRAVRRRALALKR
;
A
#
# COMPACT_ATOMS: atom_id res chain seq x y z
N MET A 1 25.03 -21.33 -9.62
CA MET A 1 24.68 -20.61 -8.37
C MET A 1 23.21 -20.25 -8.48
N SER A 2 22.41 -20.46 -7.44
CA SER A 2 21.00 -20.02 -7.45
C SER A 2 20.93 -18.49 -7.44
N THR A 3 19.79 -17.94 -7.85
CA THR A 3 19.57 -16.49 -7.89
C THR A 3 18.44 -16.14 -6.93
N VAL A 4 18.64 -15.12 -6.09
CA VAL A 4 17.61 -14.61 -5.18
C VAL A 4 17.32 -13.15 -5.53
N PHE A 5 16.06 -12.86 -5.85
CA PHE A 5 15.55 -11.51 -6.05
C PHE A 5 14.92 -10.99 -4.76
N ILE A 6 15.30 -9.79 -4.34
CA ILE A 6 14.69 -9.06 -3.24
C ILE A 6 13.91 -7.89 -3.85
N HIS A 7 12.59 -8.01 -3.88
CA HIS A 7 11.71 -6.92 -4.28
C HIS A 7 11.41 -6.03 -3.06
N VAL A 8 11.83 -4.78 -3.15
CA VAL A 8 11.85 -3.83 -2.02
C VAL A 8 10.75 -2.78 -2.08
N GLY A 9 9.77 -2.95 -2.96
CA GLY A 9 8.76 -1.94 -3.25
C GLY A 9 9.25 -0.94 -4.28
N LEU A 10 8.83 0.32 -4.26
CA LEU A 10 8.57 1.10 -3.05
C LEU A 10 7.13 1.00 -2.52
N PRO A 11 6.84 1.38 -1.26
CA PRO A 11 5.47 1.44 -0.78
C PRO A 11 4.57 2.25 -1.72
N LYS A 12 3.31 1.82 -1.91
CA LYS A 12 2.32 2.43 -2.82
C LYS A 12 2.64 2.35 -4.33
N THR A 13 3.61 1.52 -4.73
CA THR A 13 3.91 1.23 -6.15
C THR A 13 3.32 -0.10 -6.66
N GLY A 14 2.31 -0.64 -5.96
CA GLY A 14 1.62 -1.88 -6.37
C GLY A 14 2.16 -3.16 -5.72
N THR A 15 2.93 -3.05 -4.63
CA THR A 15 3.50 -4.18 -3.88
C THR A 15 2.46 -5.20 -3.43
N THR A 16 1.35 -4.76 -2.84
CA THR A 16 0.24 -5.63 -2.40
C THR A 16 -0.32 -6.47 -3.56
N TYR A 17 -0.45 -5.85 -4.74
CA TYR A 17 -0.91 -6.52 -5.95
C TYR A 17 0.09 -7.60 -6.41
N LEU A 18 1.38 -7.25 -6.49
CA LEU A 18 2.45 -8.16 -6.89
C LEU A 18 2.59 -9.33 -5.92
N GLN A 19 2.65 -9.06 -4.61
CA GLN A 19 2.77 -10.06 -3.55
C GLN A 19 1.54 -10.99 -3.52
N GLY A 20 0.33 -10.43 -3.60
CA GLY A 20 -0.90 -11.21 -3.65
C GLY A 20 -0.98 -12.13 -4.89
N ARG A 21 -0.51 -11.65 -6.05
CA ARG A 21 -0.39 -12.47 -7.27
C ARG A 21 0.66 -13.56 -7.14
N LEU A 22 1.85 -13.26 -6.62
CA LEU A 22 2.91 -14.24 -6.37
C LEU A 22 2.44 -15.35 -5.42
N TRP A 23 1.81 -14.98 -4.30
CA TRP A 23 1.31 -15.94 -3.31
C TRP A 23 0.30 -16.92 -3.92
N ARG A 24 -0.66 -16.43 -4.71
CA ARG A 24 -1.68 -17.27 -5.36
C ARG A 24 -1.14 -18.15 -6.47
N ASN A 25 -0.05 -17.72 -7.11
CA ASN A 25 0.59 -18.46 -8.19
C ASN A 25 1.81 -19.27 -7.72
N ARG A 26 2.04 -19.45 -6.42
CA ARG A 26 3.28 -20.06 -5.90
C ARG A 26 3.58 -21.42 -6.51
N ASP A 27 2.57 -22.28 -6.66
CA ASP A 27 2.76 -23.62 -7.22
C ASP A 27 3.07 -23.56 -8.73
N HIS A 28 2.40 -22.65 -9.46
CA HIS A 28 2.71 -22.38 -10.86
C HIS A 28 4.11 -21.78 -11.04
N ALA A 29 4.50 -20.83 -10.19
CA ALA A 29 5.83 -20.22 -10.19
C ALA A 29 6.92 -21.26 -9.96
N MET A 30 6.71 -22.17 -9.00
CA MET A 30 7.65 -23.26 -8.71
C MET A 30 7.84 -24.17 -9.94
N ALA A 31 6.77 -24.50 -10.67
CA ALA A 31 6.84 -25.26 -11.92
C ALA A 31 7.61 -24.51 -13.04
N GLN A 32 7.69 -23.18 -12.97
CA GLN A 32 8.51 -22.33 -13.86
C GLN A 32 9.94 -22.09 -13.31
N GLY A 33 10.36 -22.82 -12.28
CA GLY A 33 11.70 -22.65 -11.69
C GLY A 33 11.85 -21.39 -10.83
N LEU A 34 10.74 -20.81 -10.35
CA LEU A 34 10.70 -19.65 -9.46
C LEU A 34 10.08 -20.02 -8.10
N LEU A 35 10.89 -20.00 -7.05
CA LEU A 35 10.43 -20.18 -5.67
C LEU A 35 9.93 -18.85 -5.09
N TYR A 36 8.71 -18.83 -4.58
CA TYR A 36 8.22 -17.80 -3.67
C TYR A 36 8.20 -18.41 -2.26
N PRO A 37 9.26 -18.21 -1.44
CA PRO A 37 9.43 -18.92 -0.18
C PRO A 37 8.44 -18.42 0.88
N GLY A 38 8.35 -19.12 2.01
CA GLY A 38 7.44 -18.80 3.10
C GLY A 38 6.30 -19.80 3.25
N ARG A 39 5.90 -20.01 4.50
CA ARG A 39 4.79 -20.89 4.92
C ARG A 39 3.48 -20.14 5.00
N ARG A 40 3.53 -18.84 5.30
CA ARG A 40 2.37 -17.96 5.42
C ARG A 40 2.53 -16.71 4.54
N ILE A 41 1.41 -16.09 4.19
CA ILE A 41 1.38 -14.91 3.33
C ILE A 41 2.09 -13.70 3.98
N ASP A 42 2.13 -13.66 5.31
CA ASP A 42 2.74 -12.61 6.14
C ASP A 42 4.21 -12.88 6.48
N ASP A 43 4.80 -14.02 6.09
CA ASP A 43 6.21 -14.33 6.42
C ASP A 43 7.20 -13.31 5.83
N HIS A 44 6.88 -12.76 4.66
CA HIS A 44 7.70 -11.73 4.00
C HIS A 44 7.67 -10.40 4.74
N PHE A 45 6.50 -10.03 5.29
CA PHE A 45 6.35 -8.88 6.18
C PHE A 45 7.22 -9.06 7.42
N HIS A 46 7.13 -10.23 8.07
CA HIS A 46 7.91 -10.53 9.26
C HIS A 46 9.41 -10.55 8.99
N ALA A 47 9.84 -11.12 7.86
CA ALA A 47 11.25 -11.08 7.46
C ALA A 47 11.78 -9.65 7.31
N ALA A 48 10.99 -8.75 6.70
CA ALA A 48 11.38 -7.35 6.57
C ALA A 48 11.34 -6.57 7.89
N ALA A 49 10.35 -6.81 8.74
CA ALA A 49 10.25 -6.19 10.06
C ALA A 49 11.42 -6.60 10.97
N HIS A 50 11.78 -7.89 11.01
CA HIS A 50 12.90 -8.40 11.80
C HIS A 50 14.27 -8.00 11.25
N LEU A 51 14.35 -7.53 10.00
CA LEU A 51 15.57 -6.90 9.48
C LEU A 51 15.80 -5.52 10.11
N GLN A 52 14.79 -4.88 10.70
CA GLN A 52 14.91 -3.53 11.27
C GLN A 52 14.11 -3.44 12.58
N PRO A 53 14.44 -4.26 13.60
CA PRO A 53 13.63 -4.40 14.80
C PRO A 53 13.57 -3.11 15.62
N GLU A 54 14.57 -2.24 15.52
CA GLU A 54 14.59 -0.93 16.20
C GLU A 54 13.49 0.01 15.67
N ARG A 55 13.10 -0.17 14.39
CA ARG A 55 12.06 0.63 13.74
C ARG A 55 10.68 -0.01 13.85
N TYR A 56 10.62 -1.34 13.78
CA TYR A 56 9.38 -2.09 13.71
C TYR A 56 9.15 -2.95 14.96
N LEU A 57 9.44 -2.40 16.14
CA LEU A 57 9.41 -3.14 17.41
C LEU A 57 8.08 -3.87 17.65
N ASP A 58 6.95 -3.22 17.36
CA ASP A 58 5.61 -3.80 17.51
C ASP A 58 5.31 -4.94 16.52
N TRP A 59 6.10 -5.05 15.44
CA TRP A 59 5.94 -6.06 14.38
C TRP A 59 7.05 -7.13 14.39
N ALA A 60 8.17 -6.87 15.06
CA ALA A 60 9.28 -7.80 15.24
C ALA A 60 9.07 -8.73 16.44
N ALA A 61 7.86 -9.31 16.54
CA ALA A 61 7.47 -10.14 17.68
C ALA A 61 8.21 -11.50 17.66
N PRO A 62 8.72 -12.00 18.82
CA PRO A 62 9.56 -13.20 18.87
C PRO A 62 8.96 -14.47 18.26
N GLU A 63 7.63 -14.60 18.27
CA GLU A 63 6.90 -15.70 17.63
C GLU A 63 7.13 -15.81 16.11
N HIS A 64 7.52 -14.71 15.47
CA HIS A 64 7.75 -14.61 14.03
C HIS A 64 9.23 -14.61 13.62
N ALA A 65 10.15 -14.65 14.59
CA ALA A 65 11.60 -14.64 14.34
C ALA A 65 12.09 -15.83 13.49
N GLY A 66 11.32 -16.92 13.43
CA GLY A 66 11.61 -18.09 12.61
C GLY A 66 11.24 -17.97 11.12
N ALA A 67 10.58 -16.88 10.69
CA ALA A 67 10.14 -16.71 9.29
C ALA A 67 11.34 -16.62 8.33
N TRP A 68 12.28 -15.72 8.60
CA TRP A 68 13.45 -15.50 7.73
C TRP A 68 14.40 -16.71 7.64
N PRO A 69 14.83 -17.35 8.75
CA PRO A 69 15.64 -18.57 8.68
C PRO A 69 14.97 -19.71 7.90
N ALA A 70 13.64 -19.85 8.01
CA ALA A 70 12.90 -20.86 7.26
C ALA A 70 12.86 -20.57 5.77
N MET A 71 12.70 -19.30 5.38
CA MET A 71 12.78 -18.88 3.97
C MET A 71 14.18 -19.11 3.40
N ILE A 72 15.25 -18.79 4.14
CA ILE A 72 16.63 -19.09 3.76
C ILE A 72 16.82 -20.59 3.52
N ALA A 73 16.33 -21.45 4.43
CA ALA A 73 16.45 -22.89 4.28
C ALA A 73 15.78 -23.40 3.00
N GLN A 74 14.59 -22.88 2.67
CA GLN A 74 13.90 -23.19 1.41
C GLN A 74 14.74 -22.74 0.20
N MET A 75 15.24 -21.50 0.20
CA MET A 75 16.06 -20.97 -0.89
C MET A 75 17.39 -21.71 -1.06
N ARG A 76 18.03 -22.15 0.03
CA ARG A 76 19.26 -22.97 -0.01
C ARG A 76 19.02 -24.35 -0.61
N SER A 77 17.84 -24.92 -0.39
CA SER A 77 17.44 -26.21 -0.95
C SER A 77 16.99 -26.14 -2.42
N TRP A 78 16.84 -24.93 -2.97
CA TRP A 78 16.32 -24.69 -4.30
C TRP A 78 17.43 -24.29 -5.28
N THR A 79 17.48 -24.94 -6.43
CA THR A 79 18.52 -24.69 -7.45
C THR A 79 18.14 -23.60 -8.46
N GLY A 80 16.85 -23.24 -8.53
CA GLY A 80 16.34 -22.23 -9.44
C GLY A 80 16.42 -20.80 -8.90
N ARG A 81 15.53 -19.94 -9.40
CA ARG A 81 15.38 -18.56 -8.93
C ARG A 81 14.46 -18.53 -7.72
N SER A 82 14.67 -17.59 -6.82
CA SER A 82 13.74 -17.30 -5.72
C SER A 82 13.41 -15.81 -5.70
N VAL A 83 12.23 -15.43 -5.23
CA VAL A 83 11.86 -14.02 -5.02
C VAL A 83 11.28 -13.81 -3.63
N VAL A 84 11.92 -12.94 -2.85
CA VAL A 84 11.42 -12.40 -1.59
C VAL A 84 10.91 -10.98 -1.88
N SER A 85 9.77 -10.60 -1.33
CA SER A 85 9.04 -9.40 -1.75
C SER A 85 8.33 -8.76 -0.58
N HIS A 86 8.80 -7.59 -0.17
CA HIS A 86 8.12 -6.73 0.82
C HIS A 86 8.67 -5.29 0.75
N GLU A 87 7.79 -4.30 0.79
CA GLU A 87 8.16 -2.89 0.70
C GLU A 87 8.89 -2.35 1.94
N LEU A 88 8.80 -3.02 3.09
CA LEU A 88 9.58 -2.63 4.28
C LEU A 88 11.09 -2.89 4.12
N PHE A 89 11.53 -3.49 3.01
CA PHE A 89 12.96 -3.53 2.68
C PHE A 89 13.46 -2.22 2.06
N ALA A 90 12.59 -1.33 1.55
CA ALA A 90 13.02 -0.11 0.88
C ALA A 90 13.78 0.85 1.80
N ASN A 91 13.39 0.93 3.07
CA ASN A 91 14.03 1.82 4.03
C ASN A 91 15.23 1.18 4.75
N ALA A 92 15.63 -0.03 4.36
CA ALA A 92 16.79 -0.69 4.93
C ALA A 92 18.06 0.08 4.56
N GLY A 93 18.72 0.67 5.57
CA GLY A 93 20.02 1.33 5.37
C GLY A 93 21.16 0.33 5.04
N PRO A 94 22.35 0.83 4.64
CA PRO A 94 23.44 0.00 4.14
C PRO A 94 23.89 -1.15 5.07
N GLU A 95 23.80 -0.97 6.39
CA GLU A 95 24.10 -2.02 7.37
C GLU A 95 23.10 -3.18 7.32
N HIS A 96 21.81 -2.86 7.27
CA HIS A 96 20.74 -3.84 7.13
C HIS A 96 20.81 -4.56 5.78
N VAL A 97 21.10 -3.82 4.70
CA VAL A 97 21.29 -4.40 3.37
C VAL A 97 22.45 -5.40 3.37
N ARG A 98 23.61 -5.03 3.92
CA ARG A 98 24.77 -5.95 4.04
C ARG A 98 24.41 -7.21 4.80
N ARG A 99 23.76 -7.10 5.96
CA ARG A 99 23.32 -8.26 6.75
C ARG A 99 22.42 -9.20 5.95
N LEU A 100 21.42 -8.65 5.24
CA LEU A 100 20.52 -9.45 4.41
C LEU A 100 21.27 -10.15 3.27
N VAL A 101 22.20 -9.45 2.60
CA VAL A 101 23.00 -10.03 1.51
C VAL A 101 23.96 -11.12 2.03
N ASP A 102 24.56 -10.92 3.22
CA ASP A 102 25.44 -11.90 3.86
C ASP A 102 24.69 -13.21 4.20
N ASP A 103 23.45 -13.12 4.71
CA ASP A 103 22.57 -14.27 4.94
C ASP A 103 22.33 -15.09 3.66
N LEU A 104 22.36 -14.41 2.51
CA LEU A 104 22.14 -14.92 1.16
C LEU A 104 23.43 -15.19 0.38
N SER A 105 24.60 -15.18 1.03
CA SER A 105 25.93 -15.39 0.42
C SER A 105 26.10 -16.69 -0.41
N PHE A 106 25.14 -17.60 -0.35
CA PHE A 106 25.08 -18.82 -1.16
C PHE A 106 24.47 -18.62 -2.56
N ALA A 107 23.90 -17.46 -2.84
CA ALA A 107 23.17 -17.14 -4.06
C ALA A 107 23.64 -15.82 -4.69
N ASN A 108 23.37 -15.64 -5.97
CA ASN A 108 23.53 -14.35 -6.62
C ASN A 108 22.32 -13.46 -6.29
N VAL A 109 22.55 -12.36 -5.58
CA VAL A 109 21.47 -11.50 -5.08
C VAL A 109 21.21 -10.35 -6.06
N HIS A 110 19.95 -10.19 -6.44
CA HIS A 110 19.45 -9.07 -7.23
C HIS A 110 18.35 -8.33 -6.46
N VAL A 111 18.17 -7.05 -6.77
CA VAL A 111 17.19 -6.18 -6.10
C VAL A 111 16.23 -5.63 -7.13
N ILE A 112 14.93 -5.63 -6.80
CA ILE A 112 13.88 -5.10 -7.66
C ILE A 112 13.22 -3.91 -6.96
N LEU A 113 13.26 -2.74 -7.60
CA LEU A 113 12.55 -1.54 -7.19
C LEU A 113 11.41 -1.27 -8.18
N THR A 114 10.17 -1.38 -7.75
CA THR A 114 9.02 -0.79 -8.43
C THR A 114 8.92 0.71 -8.10
N VAL A 115 8.81 1.56 -9.13
CA VAL A 115 8.85 3.02 -8.99
C VAL A 115 7.69 3.65 -9.74
N ARG A 116 7.14 4.74 -9.20
CA ARG A 116 5.98 5.47 -9.73
C ARG A 116 6.28 6.97 -9.75
N ASP A 117 5.71 7.71 -10.69
CA ASP A 117 5.82 9.17 -10.75
C ASP A 117 5.34 9.86 -9.45
N LEU A 118 5.97 10.98 -9.12
CA LEU A 118 5.65 11.75 -7.92
C LEU A 118 4.22 12.31 -7.92
N GLY A 119 3.67 12.61 -9.10
CA GLY A 119 2.33 13.15 -9.27
C GLY A 119 1.24 12.23 -8.71
N ARG A 120 1.45 10.91 -8.81
CA ARG A 120 0.57 9.90 -8.21
C ARG A 120 1.10 9.35 -6.88
N GLN A 121 2.41 9.34 -6.67
CA GLN A 121 3.02 8.79 -5.46
C GLN A 121 2.73 9.67 -4.23
N VAL A 122 2.89 10.99 -4.34
CA VAL A 122 2.70 11.94 -3.23
C VAL A 122 1.27 11.92 -2.69
N PRO A 123 0.21 12.08 -3.52
CA PRO A 123 -1.17 11.98 -3.02
C PRO A 123 -1.51 10.61 -2.44
N SER A 124 -0.90 9.53 -2.96
CA SER A 124 -1.14 8.17 -2.46
C SER A 124 -0.56 7.94 -1.07
N VAL A 125 0.64 8.47 -0.79
CA VAL A 125 1.24 8.41 0.54
C VAL A 125 0.49 9.31 1.52
N TRP A 126 0.13 10.53 1.11
CA TRP A 126 -0.69 11.42 1.92
C TRP A 126 -2.04 10.80 2.30
N GLN A 127 -2.75 10.18 1.34
CA GLN A 127 -4.00 9.49 1.63
C GLN A 127 -3.78 8.33 2.62
N GLU A 128 -2.68 7.59 2.51
CA GLU A 128 -2.35 6.54 3.49
C GLU A 128 -2.11 7.12 4.89
N ASN A 129 -1.45 8.28 4.98
CA ASN A 129 -1.28 9.00 6.24
C ASN A 129 -2.64 9.40 6.85
N VAL A 130 -3.58 9.87 6.04
CA VAL A 130 -4.96 10.15 6.49
C VAL A 130 -5.66 8.86 6.97
N LYS A 131 -5.49 7.75 6.25
CA LYS A 131 -5.98 6.42 6.70
C LYS A 131 -5.34 5.99 8.03
N ASN A 132 -4.15 6.47 8.33
CA ASN A 132 -3.43 6.27 9.59
C ASN A 132 -3.59 7.45 10.58
N GLN A 133 -4.78 8.06 10.61
CA GLN A 133 -5.22 9.02 11.64
C GLN A 133 -4.54 10.40 11.57
N ARG A 134 -3.75 10.69 10.54
CA ARG A 134 -3.16 12.03 10.32
C ARG A 134 -4.23 13.03 9.85
N ARG A 135 -3.96 14.32 10.11
CA ARG A 135 -4.89 15.44 9.90
C ARG A 135 -4.40 16.47 8.88
N ALA A 136 -3.11 16.42 8.53
CA ALA A 136 -2.47 17.39 7.63
C ALA A 136 -3.17 17.42 6.28
N THR A 137 -3.37 18.61 5.72
CA THR A 137 -3.84 18.78 4.34
C THR A 137 -2.78 18.29 3.35
N LEU A 138 -3.15 18.11 2.08
CA LEU A 138 -2.18 17.75 1.05
C LEU A 138 -1.13 18.86 0.90
N ASP A 139 -1.54 20.13 0.99
CA ASP A 139 -0.62 21.27 0.92
C ASP A 139 0.40 21.26 2.06
N GLU A 140 -0.06 21.09 3.31
CA GLU A 140 0.82 20.98 4.48
C GLU A 140 1.80 19.80 4.35
N PHE A 141 1.35 18.70 3.74
CA PHE A 141 2.19 17.54 3.49
C PHE A 141 3.24 17.81 2.40
N VAL A 142 2.86 18.43 1.28
CA VAL A 142 3.80 18.80 0.21
C VAL A 142 4.84 19.79 0.72
N ASP A 143 4.42 20.82 1.45
CA ASP A 143 5.33 21.80 2.07
C ASP A 143 6.32 21.11 3.01
N SER A 144 5.85 20.13 3.81
CA SER A 144 6.74 19.38 4.70
C SER A 144 7.74 18.52 3.96
N ILE A 145 7.43 17.93 2.80
CA ILE A 145 8.39 17.07 2.08
C ILE A 145 9.32 17.86 1.16
N ASP A 146 8.99 19.10 0.81
CA ASP A 146 9.88 19.99 0.05
C ASP A 146 10.93 20.67 0.96
N SER A 147 10.59 20.88 2.24
CA SER A 147 11.50 21.46 3.22
C SER A 147 12.59 20.49 3.69
N ASP A 148 13.83 20.98 3.79
CA ASP A 148 14.97 20.23 4.37
C ASP A 148 14.77 19.91 5.86
N ASP A 149 14.02 20.77 6.58
CA ASP A 149 13.68 20.60 8.00
C ASP A 149 12.34 19.87 8.22
N GLY A 150 11.79 19.28 7.16
CA GLY A 150 10.52 18.55 7.19
C GLY A 150 10.53 17.35 8.13
N GLU A 151 9.48 17.20 8.95
CA GLU A 151 9.32 16.03 9.84
C GLU A 151 8.69 14.81 9.16
N GLU A 152 8.07 14.99 7.98
CA GLU A 152 7.43 13.90 7.26
C GLU A 152 8.47 12.92 6.68
N PRO A 153 8.47 11.64 7.08
CA PRO A 153 9.49 10.66 6.68
C PRO A 153 9.26 10.14 5.24
N PHE A 154 8.69 10.94 4.34
CA PHE A 154 8.37 10.55 2.97
C PHE A 154 9.60 10.03 2.23
N TRP A 155 10.70 10.80 2.23
CA TRP A 155 11.91 10.45 1.50
C TRP A 155 12.66 9.23 2.09
N GLU A 156 12.38 8.84 3.34
CA GLU A 156 12.90 7.60 3.90
C GLU A 156 12.42 6.36 3.12
N PHE A 157 11.20 6.42 2.59
CA PHE A 157 10.55 5.32 1.89
C PHE A 157 10.44 5.53 0.38
N GLN A 158 10.50 6.78 -0.09
CA GLN A 158 10.12 7.17 -1.45
C GLN A 158 11.27 7.70 -2.30
N ASP A 159 12.44 7.95 -1.72
CA ASP A 159 13.64 8.34 -2.47
C ASP A 159 14.25 7.14 -3.19
N TYR A 160 13.69 6.78 -4.34
CA TYR A 160 14.17 5.66 -5.15
C TYR A 160 15.60 5.84 -5.66
N VAL A 161 16.13 7.08 -5.71
CA VAL A 161 17.52 7.33 -6.12
C VAL A 161 18.45 6.89 -5.00
N ARG A 162 18.20 7.37 -3.78
CA ARG A 162 18.96 6.95 -2.59
C ARG A 162 18.83 5.44 -2.35
N ILE A 163 17.61 4.90 -2.41
CA ILE A 163 17.38 3.47 -2.17
C ILE A 163 18.10 2.62 -3.22
N ALA A 164 18.05 2.98 -4.50
CA ALA A 164 18.79 2.26 -5.53
C ALA A 164 20.31 2.30 -5.27
N ALA A 165 20.85 3.47 -4.88
CA ALA A 165 22.26 3.63 -4.57
C ALA A 165 22.70 2.81 -3.33
N ASP A 166 21.89 2.82 -2.26
CA ASP A 166 22.15 2.05 -1.03
C ASP A 166 22.27 0.55 -1.35
N TRP A 167 21.34 0.02 -2.13
CA TRP A 167 21.40 -1.38 -2.57
C TRP A 167 22.54 -1.64 -3.55
N ALA A 168 22.75 -0.78 -4.55
CA ALA A 168 23.83 -0.91 -5.53
C ALA A 168 25.22 -0.90 -4.87
N SER A 169 25.40 -0.19 -3.76
CA SER A 169 26.66 -0.17 -3.00
C SER A 169 27.07 -1.54 -2.45
N VAL A 170 26.10 -2.46 -2.32
CA VAL A 170 26.31 -3.81 -1.77
C VAL A 170 26.26 -4.87 -2.87
N VAL A 171 25.26 -4.84 -3.76
CA VAL A 171 25.06 -5.88 -4.79
C VAL A 171 25.68 -5.52 -6.15
N GLY A 172 26.10 -4.27 -6.35
CA GLY A 172 26.54 -3.72 -7.62
C GLY A 172 25.36 -3.20 -8.48
N PRO A 173 25.58 -2.15 -9.31
CA PRO A 173 24.52 -1.53 -10.11
C PRO A 173 23.88 -2.48 -11.13
N ASP A 174 24.65 -3.41 -11.69
CA ASP A 174 24.17 -4.44 -12.64
C ASP A 174 23.15 -5.41 -12.02
N HIS A 175 23.05 -5.45 -10.69
CA HIS A 175 22.14 -6.31 -9.95
C HIS A 175 20.90 -5.57 -9.43
N VAL A 176 20.79 -4.27 -9.71
CA VAL A 176 19.62 -3.45 -9.38
C VAL A 176 18.72 -3.34 -10.62
N HIS A 177 17.46 -3.72 -10.45
CA HIS A 177 16.42 -3.68 -11.47
C HIS A 177 15.35 -2.68 -11.07
N VAL A 178 15.05 -1.72 -11.93
CA VAL A 178 13.97 -0.75 -11.73
C VAL A 178 12.80 -1.10 -12.64
N VAL A 179 11.63 -1.28 -12.05
CA VAL A 179 10.37 -1.59 -12.74
C VAL A 179 9.47 -0.37 -12.63
N THR A 180 9.16 0.28 -13.74
CA THR A 180 8.27 1.45 -13.69
C THR A 180 6.81 1.02 -13.66
N VAL A 181 6.02 1.66 -12.79
CA VAL A 181 4.56 1.53 -12.79
C VAL A 181 4.03 2.36 -13.97
N PRO A 182 3.32 1.76 -14.94
CA PRO A 182 2.86 2.48 -16.12
C PRO A 182 2.13 3.79 -15.77
N ALA A 183 2.36 4.85 -16.54
CA ALA A 183 1.64 6.11 -16.40
C ALA A 183 0.12 5.91 -16.55
N LYS A 184 -0.69 6.82 -15.97
CA LYS A 184 -2.15 6.77 -16.11
C LYS A 184 -2.50 6.81 -17.60
N GLY A 185 -3.30 5.84 -18.07
CA GLY A 185 -3.68 5.73 -19.49
C GLY A 185 -2.60 5.18 -20.43
N ALA A 186 -1.36 4.95 -19.96
CA ALA A 186 -0.26 4.41 -20.77
C ALA A 186 -0.17 2.88 -20.76
N SER A 187 -0.93 2.21 -19.89
CA SER A 187 -0.92 0.74 -19.82
C SER A 187 -1.44 0.14 -21.13
N THR A 188 -0.59 -0.60 -21.82
CA THR A 188 -0.97 -1.38 -23.00
C THR A 188 -1.07 -2.88 -22.64
N PRO A 189 -1.87 -3.68 -23.37
CA PRO A 189 -1.92 -5.13 -23.14
C PRO A 189 -0.52 -5.74 -23.27
N GLY A 190 -0.06 -6.41 -22.21
CA GLY A 190 1.28 -7.03 -22.17
C GLY A 190 2.40 -6.16 -21.59
N ASP A 191 2.12 -4.90 -21.22
CA ASP A 191 3.10 -3.97 -20.63
C ASP A 191 2.63 -3.39 -19.29
N GLY A 192 1.89 -4.19 -18.51
CA GLY A 192 1.47 -3.82 -17.17
C GLY A 192 2.59 -4.01 -16.14
N LEU A 193 2.34 -3.54 -14.91
CA LEU A 193 3.27 -3.69 -13.79
C LEU A 193 3.67 -5.16 -13.56
N TRP A 194 2.73 -6.10 -13.72
CA TRP A 194 3.00 -7.52 -13.52
C TRP A 194 3.90 -8.11 -14.60
N GLU A 195 3.65 -7.75 -15.85
CA GLU A 195 4.40 -8.21 -17.00
C GLU A 195 5.85 -7.70 -16.92
N ARG A 196 6.03 -6.41 -16.61
CA ARG A 196 7.36 -5.80 -16.39
C ARG A 196 8.08 -6.45 -15.20
N PHE A 197 7.38 -6.71 -14.10
CA PHE A 197 7.95 -7.38 -12.93
C PHE A 197 8.39 -8.81 -13.22
N LEU A 198 7.57 -9.60 -13.94
CA LEU A 198 7.92 -10.97 -14.31
C LEU A 198 9.03 -11.05 -15.36
N ALA A 199 9.21 -10.01 -16.18
CA ALA A 199 10.34 -9.92 -17.10
C ALA A 199 11.68 -9.92 -16.34
N VAL A 200 11.77 -9.23 -15.19
CA VAL A 200 12.95 -9.29 -14.30
C VAL A 200 13.21 -10.71 -13.84
N LEU A 201 12.16 -11.41 -13.45
CA LEU A 201 12.22 -12.79 -12.96
C LEU A 201 12.39 -13.81 -14.09
N SER A 202 12.29 -13.39 -15.35
CA SER A 202 12.29 -14.21 -16.57
C SER A 202 11.23 -15.33 -16.51
N VAL A 203 10.00 -14.97 -16.15
CA VAL A 203 8.83 -15.86 -16.11
C VAL A 203 7.78 -15.35 -17.08
N ASP A 204 7.15 -16.27 -17.83
CA ASP A 204 6.02 -15.92 -18.70
C ASP A 204 4.77 -15.58 -17.86
N PRO A 205 4.18 -14.38 -18.00
CA PRO A 205 2.92 -14.02 -17.34
C PRO A 205 1.78 -15.00 -17.58
N ALA A 206 1.72 -15.64 -18.76
CA ALA A 206 0.68 -16.62 -19.08
C ALA A 206 0.79 -17.90 -18.21
N ALA A 207 1.98 -18.19 -17.68
CA ALA A 207 2.19 -19.33 -16.78
C ALA A 207 1.67 -19.07 -15.36
N LEU A 208 1.41 -17.82 -14.98
CA LEU A 208 0.92 -17.43 -13.65
C LEU A 208 -0.49 -16.78 -13.74
N PRO A 209 -1.55 -17.57 -14.03
CA PRO A 209 -2.86 -17.04 -14.43
C PRO A 209 -3.69 -16.46 -13.28
N ALA A 210 -3.40 -16.82 -12.02
CA ALA A 210 -4.24 -16.40 -10.90
C ALA A 210 -4.11 -14.87 -10.69
N ARG A 211 -5.26 -14.20 -10.59
CA ARG A 211 -5.32 -12.76 -10.31
C ARG A 211 -5.35 -12.51 -8.81
N ALA A 212 -4.83 -11.36 -8.36
CA ALA A 212 -5.07 -10.87 -7.00
C ALA A 212 -6.55 -10.49 -6.85
N ALA A 213 -7.06 -10.46 -5.61
CA ALA A 213 -8.43 -10.07 -5.33
C ALA A 213 -8.37 -8.60 -4.94
N GLY A 214 -9.33 -7.83 -5.46
CA GLY A 214 -9.40 -6.39 -5.27
C GLY A 214 -8.66 -5.63 -6.36
N ASP A 215 -9.35 -4.64 -6.91
CA ASP A 215 -8.69 -3.46 -7.45
C ASP A 215 -8.05 -2.71 -6.28
N ASN A 216 -6.90 -2.06 -6.52
CA ASN A 216 -6.33 -1.09 -5.59
C ASN A 216 -7.22 0.15 -5.55
N SER A 217 -8.43 0.03 -5.01
CA SER A 217 -9.37 1.14 -4.87
C SER A 217 -8.83 2.09 -3.81
N SER A 218 -8.40 3.26 -4.27
CA SER A 218 -8.10 4.40 -3.42
C SER A 218 -9.40 5.08 -3.02
N LEU A 219 -9.40 5.80 -1.91
CA LEU A 219 -10.52 6.69 -1.61
C LEU A 219 -10.57 7.81 -2.65
N SER A 220 -11.76 8.30 -2.98
CA SER A 220 -11.88 9.53 -3.77
C SER A 220 -11.38 10.76 -3.00
N ALA A 221 -11.24 11.89 -3.68
CA ALA A 221 -10.85 13.14 -3.04
C ALA A 221 -11.82 13.53 -1.90
N ALA A 222 -13.14 13.50 -2.18
CA ALA A 222 -14.17 13.82 -1.19
C ALA A 222 -14.18 12.87 0.01
N GLN A 223 -14.03 11.57 -0.26
CA GLN A 223 -13.93 10.54 0.78
C GLN A 223 -12.69 10.73 1.68
N THR A 224 -11.56 11.10 1.07
CA THR A 224 -10.32 11.34 1.83
C THR A 224 -10.45 12.56 2.73
N GLU A 225 -11.04 13.64 2.22
CA GLU A 225 -11.26 14.87 3.00
C GLU A 225 -12.32 14.69 4.10
N PHE A 226 -13.37 13.88 3.85
CA PHE A 226 -14.26 13.42 4.91
C PHE A 226 -13.48 12.73 6.04
N LEU A 227 -12.64 11.74 5.70
CA LEU A 227 -11.86 11.00 6.69
C LEU A 227 -10.87 11.89 7.44
N ARG A 228 -10.18 12.80 6.74
CA ARG A 228 -9.27 13.77 7.36
C ARG A 228 -10.00 14.67 8.35
N ASN A 229 -11.19 15.16 7.98
CA ASN A 229 -12.06 15.93 8.87
C ASN A 229 -12.57 15.10 10.06
N LEU A 230 -12.83 13.81 9.88
CA LEU A 230 -13.18 12.90 10.97
C LEU A 230 -12.00 12.72 11.95
N ASN A 231 -10.76 12.61 11.44
CA ASN A 231 -9.56 12.46 12.28
C ASN A 231 -9.35 13.62 13.25
N THR A 232 -9.87 14.82 12.96
CA THR A 232 -9.86 15.95 13.91
C THR A 232 -10.60 15.66 15.22
N ARG A 233 -11.45 14.62 15.26
CA ARG A 233 -12.22 14.16 16.43
C ARG A 233 -11.82 12.78 16.94
N LEU A 234 -10.87 12.14 16.26
CA LEU A 234 -10.40 10.79 16.57
C LEU A 234 -8.88 10.84 16.62
N GLN A 235 -8.30 11.37 17.71
CA GLN A 235 -6.85 11.40 17.91
C GLN A 235 -6.41 10.32 18.91
N PRO A 236 -5.11 9.95 18.95
CA PRO A 236 -4.62 8.90 19.85
C PRO A 236 -4.95 9.12 21.34
N ASP A 237 -5.07 10.37 21.78
CA ASP A 237 -5.49 10.73 23.13
C ASP A 237 -6.97 10.40 23.43
N ASP A 238 -7.80 10.28 22.39
CA ASP A 238 -9.24 10.00 22.49
C ASP A 238 -9.58 8.54 22.17
N VAL A 239 -8.89 7.93 21.20
CA VAL A 239 -9.16 6.58 20.71
C VAL A 239 -7.88 5.77 20.51
N ALA A 240 -7.81 4.64 21.22
CA ALA A 240 -6.71 3.71 21.07
C ALA A 240 -6.62 3.14 19.64
N TRP A 241 -5.39 2.97 19.14
CA TRP A 241 -5.11 2.52 17.76
C TRP A 241 -5.90 1.28 17.35
N HIS A 242 -5.91 0.23 18.17
CA HIS A 242 -6.63 -1.02 17.86
C HIS A 242 -8.14 -0.81 17.61
N ARG A 243 -8.76 0.21 18.20
CA ARG A 243 -10.17 0.56 17.93
C ARG A 243 -10.30 1.30 16.61
N TYR A 244 -9.41 2.26 16.37
CA TYR A 244 -9.39 3.03 15.13
C TYR A 244 -9.13 2.11 13.92
N GLU A 245 -8.13 1.24 14.00
CA GLU A 245 -7.81 0.25 12.97
C GLU A 245 -9.02 -0.67 12.69
N ARG A 246 -9.63 -1.26 13.73
CA ARG A 246 -10.76 -2.18 13.53
C ARG A 246 -12.02 -1.51 13.00
N LEU A 247 -12.37 -0.32 13.47
CA LEU A 247 -13.66 0.31 13.16
C LEU A 247 -13.55 1.28 11.98
N VAL A 248 -12.47 2.06 11.90
CA VAL A 248 -12.27 3.04 10.84
C VAL A 248 -11.60 2.38 9.64
N LYS A 249 -10.42 1.76 9.81
CA LYS A 249 -9.72 1.18 8.65
C LYS A 249 -10.45 -0.03 8.08
N ASN A 250 -10.76 -1.03 8.92
CA ASN A 250 -11.27 -2.29 8.41
C ASN A 250 -12.77 -2.24 8.06
N VAL A 251 -13.58 -1.43 8.75
CA VAL A 251 -15.02 -1.35 8.48
C VAL A 251 -15.35 -0.10 7.66
N LEU A 252 -15.18 1.11 8.22
CA LEU A 252 -15.61 2.34 7.54
C LEU A 252 -14.90 2.55 6.19
N ILE A 253 -13.59 2.34 6.11
CA ILE A 253 -12.85 2.53 4.86
C ILE A 253 -13.06 1.33 3.94
N SER A 254 -12.64 0.14 4.38
CA SER A 254 -12.57 -1.04 3.51
C SER A 254 -13.92 -1.65 3.11
N GLU A 255 -14.90 -1.68 4.02
CA GLU A 255 -16.21 -2.31 3.73
C GLU A 255 -17.27 -1.30 3.28
N VAL A 256 -17.17 -0.04 3.73
CA VAL A 256 -18.19 0.98 3.48
C VAL A 256 -17.75 1.96 2.38
N MET A 257 -16.71 2.77 2.61
CA MET A 257 -16.35 3.85 1.69
C MET A 257 -15.87 3.33 0.33
N LEU A 258 -15.03 2.29 0.30
CA LEU A 258 -14.56 1.69 -0.95
C LEU A 258 -15.65 0.95 -1.76
N ALA A 259 -16.83 0.73 -1.18
CA ALA A 259 -17.98 0.16 -1.87
C ALA A 259 -18.86 1.23 -2.56
N ILE A 260 -18.57 2.51 -2.35
CA ILE A 260 -19.30 3.65 -2.93
C ILE A 260 -18.44 4.21 -4.06
N ASP A 261 -19.05 4.43 -5.23
CA ASP A 261 -18.42 5.21 -6.29
C ASP A 261 -18.32 6.68 -5.84
N GLY A 262 -17.13 7.08 -5.43
CA GLY A 262 -16.83 8.42 -4.94
C GLY A 262 -16.18 9.34 -5.97
N GLY A 263 -15.99 8.88 -7.21
CA GLY A 263 -15.21 9.57 -8.23
C GLY A 263 -13.69 9.39 -8.07
N GLU A 264 -12.93 10.30 -8.66
CA GLU A 264 -11.47 10.18 -8.75
C GLU A 264 -10.76 10.47 -7.41
N PRO A 265 -9.62 9.81 -7.15
CA PRO A 265 -8.73 10.16 -6.04
C PRO A 265 -8.18 11.58 -6.16
N ILE A 266 -7.75 12.14 -5.02
CA ILE A 266 -7.07 13.44 -5.00
C ILE A 266 -5.77 13.39 -5.82
N GLY A 267 -5.49 14.47 -6.55
CA GLY A 267 -4.24 14.70 -7.26
C GLY A 267 -3.49 15.90 -6.70
N LEU A 268 -2.35 16.22 -7.31
CA LEU A 268 -1.62 17.47 -7.01
C LEU A 268 -2.30 18.67 -7.67
N GLY A 269 -2.32 19.79 -6.95
CA GLY A 269 -2.72 21.11 -7.49
C GLY A 269 -1.66 21.68 -8.45
N PRO A 270 -1.94 22.81 -9.13
CA PRO A 270 -1.05 23.35 -10.18
C PRO A 270 0.39 23.60 -9.73
N ASP A 271 0.61 24.36 -8.66
CA ASP A 271 1.94 24.70 -8.15
C ASP A 271 2.71 23.44 -7.70
N GLN A 272 1.99 22.48 -7.10
CA GLN A 272 2.53 21.19 -6.68
C GLN A 272 2.92 20.31 -7.88
N GLN A 273 2.21 20.42 -9.01
CA GLN A 273 2.61 19.74 -10.24
C GLN A 273 3.91 20.31 -10.80
N GLU A 274 4.08 21.64 -10.82
CA GLU A 274 5.32 22.26 -11.28
C GLU A 274 6.54 21.85 -10.43
N TRP A 275 6.35 21.80 -9.11
CA TRP A 275 7.32 21.24 -8.18
C TRP A 275 7.63 19.78 -8.52
N ALA A 276 6.61 18.94 -8.67
CA ALA A 276 6.77 17.51 -8.92
C ALA A 276 7.45 17.24 -10.27
N VAL A 277 7.17 18.02 -11.32
CA VAL A 277 7.84 17.96 -12.63
C VAL A 277 9.34 18.21 -12.47
N SER A 278 9.70 19.26 -11.72
CA SER A 278 11.09 19.65 -11.52
C SER A 278 11.85 18.60 -10.72
N ARG A 279 11.21 18.05 -9.67
CA ARG A 279 11.77 16.99 -8.83
C ARG A 279 11.90 15.66 -9.59
N SER A 280 10.87 15.26 -10.35
CA SER A 280 10.88 14.00 -11.09
C SER A 280 11.98 13.97 -12.15
N LYS A 281 12.21 15.07 -12.87
CA LYS A 281 13.31 15.18 -13.84
C LYS A 281 14.67 14.91 -13.19
N ARG A 282 14.97 15.59 -12.09
CA ARG A 282 16.23 15.38 -11.35
C ARG A 282 16.40 13.93 -10.88
N MET A 283 15.33 13.32 -10.39
CA MET A 283 15.39 11.94 -9.92
C MET A 283 15.53 10.93 -11.07
N VAL A 284 14.92 11.18 -12.23
CA VAL A 284 15.10 10.37 -13.44
C VAL A 284 16.51 10.50 -14.00
N ASP A 285 17.07 11.72 -14.05
CA ASP A 285 18.45 11.98 -14.47
C ASP A 285 19.46 11.23 -13.58
N ALA A 286 19.29 11.31 -12.25
CA ALA A 286 20.13 10.57 -11.31
C ALA A 286 19.99 9.04 -11.44
N LEU A 287 18.79 8.55 -11.77
CA LEU A 287 18.56 7.13 -12.02
C LEU A 287 19.26 6.65 -13.30
N LEU A 288 19.27 7.47 -14.35
CA LEU A 288 20.00 7.22 -15.60
C LEU A 288 21.52 7.16 -15.36
N GLU A 289 22.05 8.11 -14.59
CA GLU A 289 23.47 8.13 -14.21
C GLU A 289 23.89 6.90 -13.40
N GLY A 290 22.97 6.33 -12.60
CA GLY A 290 23.20 5.11 -11.83
C GLY A 290 23.40 3.83 -12.67
N GLY A 291 23.01 3.84 -13.95
CA GLY A 291 23.25 2.72 -14.87
C GLY A 291 22.48 1.43 -14.57
N TYR A 292 21.34 1.53 -13.88
CA TYR A 292 20.51 0.38 -13.49
C TYR A 292 19.74 -0.23 -14.67
N ARG A 293 19.29 -1.48 -14.53
CA ARG A 293 18.44 -2.13 -15.54
C ARG A 293 17.00 -1.68 -15.38
N VAL A 294 16.43 -1.03 -16.39
CA VAL A 294 15.06 -0.50 -16.35
C VAL A 294 14.10 -1.38 -17.15
N TYR A 295 12.94 -1.68 -16.56
CA TYR A 295 11.85 -2.47 -17.12
C TYR A 295 10.58 -1.59 -17.18
N GLY A 296 10.25 -1.14 -18.39
CA GLY A 296 9.28 -0.08 -18.66
C GLY A 296 9.95 1.20 -19.16
N GLY A 297 9.19 2.26 -19.36
CA GLY A 297 9.71 3.55 -19.82
C GLY A 297 10.05 4.46 -18.63
N LEU A 298 11.14 5.22 -18.71
CA LEU A 298 11.44 6.26 -17.72
C LEU A 298 10.47 7.44 -17.80
N ASP A 299 9.83 7.64 -18.96
CA ASP A 299 8.75 8.61 -19.14
C ASP A 299 7.54 8.29 -18.22
N ASP A 300 7.37 7.04 -17.78
CA ASP A 300 6.35 6.67 -16.79
C ASP A 300 6.58 7.33 -15.42
N LEU A 301 7.78 7.83 -15.15
CA LEU A 301 8.16 8.49 -13.90
C LEU A 301 8.10 10.02 -13.99
N LEU A 302 7.95 10.57 -15.19
CA LEU A 302 7.85 12.01 -15.40
C LEU A 302 6.44 12.48 -15.09
N VAL A 303 6.34 13.56 -14.33
CA VAL A 303 5.07 14.25 -14.10
C VAL A 303 4.82 15.20 -15.27
N THR A 304 3.60 15.15 -15.82
CA THR A 304 3.11 16.11 -16.81
C THR A 304 2.13 17.07 -16.13
N VAL A 305 2.32 18.37 -16.35
CA VAL A 305 1.28 19.36 -16.01
C VAL A 305 0.09 19.11 -16.91
N GLY A 306 -1.09 18.91 -16.33
CA GLY A 306 -2.33 18.67 -17.07
C GLY A 306 -3.41 19.69 -16.71
N ASP A 307 -4.39 19.84 -17.59
CA ASP A 307 -5.58 20.69 -17.35
C ASP A 307 -6.46 20.14 -16.19
N ASP A 308 -6.26 18.87 -15.79
CA ASP A 308 -6.96 18.19 -14.70
C ASP A 308 -6.25 18.35 -13.33
N ALA A 309 -5.60 19.49 -13.09
CA ALA A 309 -5.04 19.78 -11.77
C ALA A 309 -6.12 19.66 -10.69
N ALA A 310 -5.77 19.04 -9.56
CA ALA A 310 -6.76 18.79 -8.52
C ALA A 310 -7.30 20.11 -7.97
N VAL A 311 -8.63 20.25 -8.01
CA VAL A 311 -9.32 21.36 -7.37
C VAL A 311 -9.52 21.00 -5.89
N PRO A 312 -9.30 21.95 -4.96
CA PRO A 312 -9.57 21.71 -3.55
C PRO A 312 -11.00 21.25 -3.32
N VAL A 313 -11.16 20.16 -2.58
CA VAL A 313 -12.48 19.64 -2.19
C VAL A 313 -13.15 20.64 -1.26
N THR A 314 -14.39 20.99 -1.57
CA THR A 314 -15.21 21.87 -0.75
C THR A 314 -15.72 21.17 0.50
N ARG A 315 -16.11 21.96 1.51
CA ARG A 315 -16.71 21.42 2.74
C ARG A 315 -18.00 20.64 2.45
N ASP A 316 -18.79 21.10 1.48
CA ASP A 316 -20.06 20.48 1.13
C ASP A 316 -19.83 19.12 0.45
N GLU A 317 -18.86 19.00 -0.46
CA GLU A 317 -18.50 17.70 -1.06
C GLU A 317 -18.02 16.68 -0.02
N ALA A 318 -17.16 17.11 0.92
CA ALA A 318 -16.73 16.23 2.01
C ALA A 318 -17.90 15.85 2.94
N PHE A 319 -18.86 16.75 3.14
CA PHE A 319 -20.05 16.49 3.94
C PHE A 319 -21.01 15.51 3.27
N GLU A 320 -21.28 15.67 1.98
CA GLU A 320 -22.08 14.71 1.20
C GLU A 320 -21.42 13.32 1.20
N SER A 321 -20.09 13.26 1.04
CA SER A 321 -19.35 11.99 1.16
C SER A 321 -19.51 11.32 2.53
N ALA A 322 -19.61 12.12 3.61
CA ALA A 322 -19.90 11.61 4.95
C ALA A 322 -21.32 11.02 5.04
N LEU A 323 -22.31 11.70 4.47
CA LEU A 323 -23.70 11.22 4.43
C LEU A 323 -23.81 9.91 3.65
N ASP A 324 -23.14 9.82 2.49
CA ASP A 324 -23.10 8.62 1.69
C ASP A 324 -22.45 7.45 2.44
N ALA A 325 -21.33 7.70 3.11
CA ALA A 325 -20.65 6.70 3.93
C ALA A 325 -21.56 6.20 5.07
N ILE A 326 -22.26 7.11 5.78
CA ILE A 326 -23.20 6.73 6.85
C ILE A 326 -24.39 5.94 6.26
N ALA A 327 -24.96 6.40 5.15
CA ALA A 327 -26.07 5.71 4.51
C ALA A 327 -25.68 4.30 4.05
N GLN A 328 -24.49 4.15 3.46
CA GLN A 328 -23.97 2.85 3.06
C GLN A 328 -23.71 1.96 4.27
N TRP A 329 -23.09 2.49 5.33
CA TRP A 329 -22.85 1.75 6.56
C TRP A 329 -24.17 1.22 7.16
N VAL A 330 -25.23 2.02 7.19
CA VAL A 330 -26.56 1.58 7.65
C VAL A 330 -27.17 0.51 6.74
N LYS A 331 -26.94 0.56 5.43
CA LYS A 331 -27.45 -0.43 4.46
C LYS A 331 -26.74 -1.78 4.56
N THR A 332 -25.46 -1.80 4.90
CA THR A 332 -24.62 -3.01 4.84
C THR A 332 -24.29 -3.60 6.21
N SER A 333 -24.41 -2.83 7.29
CA SER A 333 -24.13 -3.34 8.63
C SER A 333 -25.07 -4.48 9.01
N GLU A 334 -24.49 -5.58 9.46
CA GLU A 334 -25.27 -6.63 10.10
C GLU A 334 -25.90 -6.09 11.40
N ILE A 335 -27.22 -6.19 11.48
CA ILE A 335 -27.92 -5.91 12.73
C ILE A 335 -27.73 -7.12 13.63
N VAL A 336 -26.81 -7.01 14.61
CA VAL A 336 -26.78 -7.96 15.72
C VAL A 336 -28.00 -7.67 16.57
N ASP A 337 -29.07 -8.46 16.36
CA ASP A 337 -30.27 -8.36 17.19
C ASP A 337 -29.84 -8.50 18.66
N PRO A 338 -30.10 -7.50 19.51
CA PRO A 338 -29.85 -7.66 20.93
C PRO A 338 -30.67 -8.87 21.40
N PRO A 339 -30.10 -9.77 22.24
CA PRO A 339 -30.87 -10.90 22.75
C PRO A 339 -32.15 -10.34 23.34
N ILE A 340 -33.29 -10.76 22.76
CA ILE A 340 -34.61 -10.19 23.06
C ILE A 340 -34.77 -10.23 24.58
N ARG A 341 -34.58 -9.09 25.25
CA ARG A 341 -34.92 -8.97 26.67
C ARG A 341 -36.42 -9.24 26.73
N PHE A 342 -36.81 -10.35 27.37
CA PHE A 342 -38.21 -10.80 27.55
C PHE A 342 -39.17 -9.67 27.97
N LYS A 343 -38.67 -8.59 28.58
CA LYS A 343 -39.41 -7.36 28.93
C LYS A 343 -40.07 -6.65 27.74
N THR A 344 -39.51 -6.70 26.52
CA THR A 344 -40.04 -5.92 25.39
C THR A 344 -41.27 -6.57 24.75
N ARG A 345 -41.35 -7.92 24.75
CA ARG A 345 -42.51 -8.65 24.21
C ARG A 345 -43.75 -8.43 25.07
N VAL A 346 -43.60 -8.48 26.40
CA VAL A 346 -44.69 -8.18 27.35
C VAL A 346 -45.09 -6.70 27.27
N GLY A 347 -44.11 -5.79 27.21
CA GLY A 347 -44.38 -4.34 27.10
C GLY A 347 -45.10 -3.94 25.81
N ASN A 348 -44.84 -4.62 24.70
CA ASN A 348 -45.51 -4.39 23.42
C ASN A 348 -46.91 -5.01 23.36
N VAL A 349 -47.11 -6.20 23.95
CA VAL A 349 -48.44 -6.82 24.11
C VAL A 349 -49.33 -5.97 25.02
N VAL A 350 -48.82 -5.49 26.16
CA VAL A 350 -49.55 -4.60 27.07
C VAL A 350 -49.91 -3.28 26.38
N ARG A 351 -48.99 -2.68 25.60
CA ARG A 351 -49.28 -1.47 24.80
C ARG A 351 -50.28 -1.71 23.67
N ALA A 352 -50.33 -2.90 23.08
CA ALA A 352 -51.31 -3.26 22.06
C ALA A 352 -52.70 -3.47 22.65
N VAL A 353 -52.80 -4.14 23.81
CA VAL A 353 -54.06 -4.33 24.54
C VAL A 353 -54.62 -2.99 25.03
N ARG A 354 -53.77 -2.10 25.57
CA ARG A 354 -54.18 -0.76 26.02
C ARG A 354 -54.72 0.10 24.87
N ARG A 355 -54.12 0.00 23.68
CA ARG A 355 -54.58 0.70 22.47
C ARG A 355 -55.92 0.17 21.95
N ARG A 356 -56.13 -1.16 21.99
CA ARG A 356 -57.44 -1.77 21.67
C ARG A 356 -58.54 -1.38 22.66
N ALA A 357 -58.24 -1.34 23.95
CA ALA A 357 -59.21 -0.95 24.97
C ALA A 357 -59.62 0.54 24.90
N LEU A 358 -58.71 1.42 24.46
CA LEU A 358 -59.01 2.84 24.21
C LEU A 358 -59.82 3.06 22.93
N ALA A 359 -59.62 2.23 21.90
CA ALA A 359 -60.37 2.31 20.65
C ALA A 359 -61.82 1.81 20.78
N LEU A 360 -62.11 0.91 21.73
CA LEU A 360 -63.46 0.39 22.03
C LEU A 360 -64.27 1.28 23.01
N LYS A 361 -63.68 2.39 23.48
CA LYS A 361 -64.31 3.37 24.38
C LYS A 361 -64.73 4.67 23.68
N ARG A 362 -64.55 4.74 22.36
CA ARG A 362 -65.23 5.70 21.46
C ARG A 362 -66.31 4.94 20.71
#